data_AF-A0A7C3QK99-F1
#
_entry.id   AF-A0A7C3QK99-F1
#
_cell.length_a   1.000
_cell.length_b   1.000
_cell.length_c   1.000
_cell.angle_alpha   90.00
_cell.angle_beta   90.00
_cell.angle_gamma   90.00
#
_symmetry.space_group_name_H-M   'P 1'
#
loop_
_entity.id
_entity.type
_entity.pdbx_description
1 polymer ?
#
loop_
_entity_poly.entity_id
_entity_poly.type
_entity_poly.pdbx_seq_one_letter_code
_entity_poly.pdbx_strand_id
1 'polypeptide(L)'
;MQYDANPRNEWIWFSFGSEFVDSRENISYNLGGGVRKRFHYPWRFPRYFDLGSAAFVMTRETYNEGEPFPGVLPMASLGGQRLAINVTYVPEVDEQIIPVLFFQLKYALE
;
A
#
# COMPACT_ATOMS: atom_id res chain seq x y z
N MET A 1 -9.19 -2.80 -0.43
CA MET A 1 -9.89 -1.51 -0.61
C MET A 1 -9.05 -0.39 0.00
N GLN A 2 -9.07 0.81 -0.57
CA GLN A 2 -8.33 1.98 -0.07
C GLN A 2 -9.21 3.23 -0.14
N TYR A 3 -9.16 4.04 0.90
CA TYR A 3 -9.80 5.35 0.98
C TYR A 3 -8.73 6.46 1.04
N ASP A 4 -8.91 7.54 0.27
CA ASP A 4 -8.03 8.70 0.27
C ASP A 4 -8.78 9.91 0.84
N ALA A 5 -8.32 10.45 1.96
CA ALA A 5 -8.81 11.71 2.49
C ALA A 5 -8.15 12.88 1.73
N ASN A 6 -8.98 13.79 1.20
CA ASN A 6 -8.56 14.96 0.44
C ASN A 6 -7.64 14.65 -0.76
N PRO A 7 -8.08 13.86 -1.76
CA PRO A 7 -7.25 13.37 -2.85
C PRO A 7 -6.72 14.46 -3.81
N ARG A 8 -7.17 15.71 -3.65
CA ARG A 8 -6.73 16.87 -4.43
C ARG A 8 -5.54 17.62 -3.80
N ASN A 9 -5.19 17.31 -2.55
CA ASN A 9 -4.06 17.93 -1.87
C ASN A 9 -2.74 17.28 -2.27
N GLU A 10 -1.63 17.99 -2.01
CA GLU A 10 -0.28 17.44 -2.16
C GLU A 10 -0.01 16.33 -1.13
N TRP A 11 -0.50 16.50 0.10
CA TRP A 11 -0.42 15.48 1.13
C TRP A 11 -1.74 14.74 1.22
N ILE A 12 -1.68 13.44 0.92
CA ILE A 12 -2.84 12.58 0.90
C ILE A 12 -2.71 11.61 2.06
N TRP A 13 -3.64 11.74 2.99
CA TRP A 13 -3.87 10.74 4.03
C TRP A 13 -4.72 9.63 3.44
N PHE A 14 -4.36 8.39 3.70
CA PHE A 14 -5.12 7.26 3.18
C PHE A 14 -5.23 6.16 4.24
N SER A 15 -6.28 5.35 4.12
CA SER A 15 -6.45 4.11 4.85
C SER A 15 -6.74 2.97 3.88
N PHE A 16 -6.37 1.76 4.25
CA PHE A 16 -6.60 0.58 3.44
C PHE A 16 -6.91 -0.63 4.30
N GLY A 17 -7.65 -1.55 3.72
CA GLY A 17 -7.95 -2.86 4.27
C GLY A 17 -7.98 -3.87 3.13
N SER A 18 -7.26 -4.97 3.28
CA SER A 18 -7.25 -6.06 2.30
C SER A 18 -7.16 -7.41 2.99
N GLU A 19 -7.93 -8.34 2.46
CA GLU A 19 -7.81 -9.76 2.73
C GLU A 19 -7.07 -10.36 1.53
N PHE A 20 -6.03 -11.14 1.79
CA PHE A 20 -5.32 -11.86 0.73
C PHE A 20 -5.06 -13.29 1.19
N VAL A 21 -5.16 -14.21 0.24
CA VAL A 21 -4.77 -15.60 0.46
C VAL A 21 -3.27 -15.66 0.26
N ASP A 22 -2.55 -16.12 1.29
CA ASP A 22 -1.09 -16.28 1.21
C ASP A 22 -0.71 -17.53 0.40
N SER A 23 0.59 -17.73 0.18
CA SER A 23 1.12 -18.86 -0.61
C SER A 23 0.86 -20.24 0.00
N ARG A 24 0.21 -20.33 1.17
CA ARG A 24 -0.18 -21.57 1.85
C ARG A 24 -1.70 -21.69 2.03
N GLU A 25 -2.47 -20.94 1.26
CA GLU A 25 -3.94 -20.94 1.28
C GLU A 25 -4.57 -20.35 2.56
N ASN A 26 -3.78 -19.64 3.38
CA ASN A 26 -4.29 -19.00 4.59
C ASN A 26 -4.79 -17.58 4.30
N ILE A 27 -5.93 -17.20 4.89
CA ILE A 27 -6.48 -15.84 4.80
C ILE A 27 -5.67 -14.94 5.73
N SER A 28 -4.92 -14.01 5.15
CA SER A 28 -4.20 -12.97 5.88
C SER A 28 -4.96 -11.65 5.77
N TYR A 29 -5.08 -10.98 6.91
CA TYR A 29 -5.72 -9.67 7.01
C TYR A 29 -4.66 -8.59 7.12
N ASN A 30 -4.83 -7.53 6.34
CA ASN A 30 -3.97 -6.36 6.41
C ASN A 30 -4.84 -5.10 6.49
N LEU A 31 -4.62 -4.33 7.55
CA LEU A 31 -5.31 -3.06 7.77
C LEU A 31 -4.28 -2.00 8.10
N GLY A 32 -4.39 -0.84 7.49
CA GLY A 32 -3.41 0.20 7.68
C GLY A 32 -3.84 1.55 7.15
N GLY A 33 -2.91 2.49 7.24
CA GLY A 33 -3.05 3.83 6.73
C GLY A 33 -1.73 4.56 6.74
N GLY A 34 -1.71 5.70 6.09
CA GLY A 34 -0.47 6.44 5.97
C GLY A 34 -0.64 7.79 5.30
N VAL A 35 0.51 8.34 4.93
CA VAL A 35 0.59 9.62 4.28
C VAL A 35 1.49 9.50 3.06
N ARG A 36 1.08 10.13 1.97
CA ARG A 36 1.87 10.21 0.74
C ARG A 36 1.88 11.63 0.21
N LYS A 37 3.02 12.03 -0.36
CA LYS A 37 3.20 13.30 -1.05
C LYS A 37 3.03 13.08 -2.55
N ARG A 38 2.15 13.85 -3.17
CA ARG A 38 1.82 13.82 -4.60
C ARG A 38 2.60 14.88 -5.37
N PHE A 39 3.26 14.44 -6.42
CA PHE A 39 3.94 15.26 -7.42
C PHE A 39 3.13 15.21 -8.72
N HIS A 40 2.63 16.35 -9.17
CA HIS A 40 1.78 16.44 -10.36
C HIS A 40 2.61 16.70 -11.63
N TYR A 41 2.29 15.96 -12.70
CA TYR A 41 2.84 16.11 -14.04
C TYR A 41 1.70 16.28 -15.04
N PRO A 42 1.15 17.51 -15.19
CA PRO A 42 -0.08 17.73 -15.96
C PRO A 42 0.03 17.41 -17.47
N TRP A 43 1.25 17.40 -18.03
CA TRP A 43 1.48 17.30 -19.48
C TRP A 43 1.93 15.92 -19.97
N ARG A 44 2.03 14.90 -19.11
CA ARG A 44 2.51 13.56 -19.49
C ARG A 44 1.85 12.47 -18.64
N PHE A 45 1.74 11.25 -19.18
CA PHE A 45 1.42 10.08 -18.38
C PHE A 45 2.69 9.51 -17.74
N PRO A 46 2.69 9.16 -16.44
CA PRO A 46 1.59 9.28 -15.47
C PRO A 46 1.35 10.73 -15.04
N ARG A 47 0.09 11.09 -14.75
CA ARG A 47 -0.28 12.48 -14.37
C ARG A 47 0.19 12.84 -12.97
N TYR A 48 0.45 11.85 -12.13
CA TYR A 48 1.06 12.07 -10.83
C TYR A 48 1.95 10.90 -10.42
N PHE A 49 2.88 11.23 -9.52
CA PHE A 49 3.66 10.29 -8.75
C PHE A 49 3.44 10.59 -7.27
N ASP A 50 3.11 9.59 -6.47
CA ASP A 50 3.02 9.72 -5.03
C ASP A 50 4.17 8.94 -4.37
N LEU A 51 4.76 9.51 -3.32
CA LEU A 51 5.78 8.85 -2.50
C LEU A 51 5.43 9.04 -1.03
N GLY A 52 5.54 7.99 -0.23
CA GLY A 52 5.20 8.07 1.18
C GLY A 52 5.44 6.78 1.95
N SER A 53 4.74 6.64 3.06
CA SER A 53 4.82 5.49 3.93
C SER A 53 3.43 5.05 4.39
N ALA A 54 3.26 3.75 4.54
CA ALA A 54 2.07 3.11 5.06
C ALA A 54 2.40 2.40 6.38
N ALA A 55 1.74 2.78 7.46
CA ALA A 55 1.71 1.99 8.68
C ALA A 55 0.59 0.94 8.55
N PHE A 56 0.84 -0.27 9.04
CA PHE A 56 -0.09 -1.37 8.91
C PHE A 56 -0.03 -2.31 10.11
N VAL A 57 -1.10 -3.06 10.30
CA VAL A 57 -1.19 -4.20 11.19
C VAL A 57 -1.60 -5.39 10.34
N MET A 58 -0.82 -6.46 10.40
CA MET A 58 -1.04 -7.67 9.63
C MET A 58 -1.07 -8.89 10.55
N THR A 59 -2.00 -9.79 10.29
CA THR A 59 -1.97 -11.15 10.85
C THR A 59 -1.52 -12.11 9.76
N ARG A 60 -0.56 -12.97 10.09
CA ARG A 60 -0.04 -13.97 9.15
C ARG A 60 0.36 -15.21 9.93
N GLU A 61 -0.28 -16.35 9.69
CA GLU A 61 -0.02 -17.57 10.48
C GLU A 61 1.45 -18.04 10.45
N THR A 62 2.17 -17.68 9.38
CA THR A 62 3.59 -18.06 9.21
C THR A 62 4.58 -17.07 9.85
N TYR A 63 4.10 -15.99 10.46
CA TYR A 63 4.94 -14.98 11.10
C TYR A 63 4.35 -14.58 12.45
N ASN A 64 5.19 -14.41 13.47
CA ASN A 64 4.77 -14.03 14.82
C ASN A 64 3.65 -14.93 15.39
N GLU A 65 3.70 -16.24 15.12
CA GLU A 65 2.72 -17.24 15.61
C GLU A 65 1.25 -16.92 15.23
N GLY A 66 1.03 -16.15 14.16
CA GLY A 66 -0.31 -15.69 13.77
C GLY A 66 -0.82 -14.47 14.53
N GLU A 67 -0.05 -13.97 15.50
CA GLU A 67 -0.38 -12.74 16.21
C GLU A 67 -0.23 -11.51 15.31
N PRO A 68 -1.13 -10.51 15.46
CA PRO A 68 -1.05 -9.27 14.70
C PRO A 68 0.23 -8.51 15.02
N PHE A 69 0.99 -8.15 13.99
CA PHE A 69 2.19 -7.34 14.14
C PHE A 69 2.04 -6.00 13.43
N PRO A 70 2.51 -4.89 14.04
CA PRO A 70 2.55 -3.60 13.38
C PRO A 70 3.81 -3.48 12.50
N GLY A 71 3.73 -2.67 11.45
CA GLY A 71 4.87 -2.33 10.62
C GLY A 71 4.68 -1.02 9.88
N VAL A 72 5.77 -0.52 9.31
CA VAL A 72 5.76 0.66 8.43
C VAL A 72 6.52 0.34 7.16
N LEU A 73 5.89 0.54 6.00
CA LEU A 73 6.47 0.25 4.70
C LEU A 73 6.57 1.52 3.85
N PRO A 74 7.67 1.70 3.11
CA PRO A 74 7.72 2.68 2.04
C PRO A 74 6.75 2.30 0.92
N MET A 75 6.06 3.30 0.38
CA MET A 75 5.14 3.13 -0.74
C MET A 75 5.36 4.20 -1.81
N ALA A 76 5.09 3.81 -3.04
CA ALA A 76 5.01 4.70 -4.18
C ALA A 76 3.69 4.46 -4.94
N SER A 77 3.18 5.47 -5.64
CA SER A 77 2.05 5.32 -6.54
C SER A 77 2.30 6.08 -7.83
N LEU A 78 1.90 5.50 -8.95
CA LEU A 78 1.96 6.14 -10.26
C LEU A 78 0.56 6.07 -10.86
N GLY A 79 -0.03 7.20 -11.23
CA GLY A 79 -1.42 7.19 -11.66
C GLY A 79 -1.88 8.34 -12.54
N GLY A 80 -3.06 8.12 -13.09
CA GLY A 80 -3.87 9.08 -13.81
C GLY A 80 -5.20 9.31 -13.12
N GLN A 81 -6.18 9.84 -13.87
CA GLN A 81 -7.45 10.27 -13.29
C GLN A 81 -8.33 9.12 -12.77
N ARG A 82 -8.26 7.93 -13.38
CA ARG A 82 -9.09 6.76 -13.03
C ARG A 82 -8.30 5.53 -12.60
N LEU A 83 -7.05 5.41 -13.04
CA LEU A 83 -6.20 4.25 -12.80
C LEU A 83 -4.92 4.70 -12.10
N ALA A 84 -4.50 3.92 -11.10
CA ALA A 84 -3.22 4.09 -10.44
C ALA A 84 -2.64 2.73 -10.07
N ILE A 85 -1.31 2.64 -10.07
CA ILE A 85 -0.57 1.48 -9.60
C ILE A 85 0.12 1.91 -8.30
N ASN A 86 -0.27 1.28 -7.20
CA ASN A 86 0.40 1.39 -5.93
C ASN A 86 1.48 0.29 -5.85
N VAL A 87 2.65 0.67 -5.37
CA VAL A 87 3.77 -0.23 -5.11
C VAL A 87 4.18 -0.04 -3.66
N THR A 88 4.20 -1.13 -2.91
CA THR A 88 4.70 -1.15 -1.53
C THR A 88 5.93 -2.06 -1.49
N TYR A 89 7.03 -1.56 -0.92
CA TYR A 89 8.24 -2.35 -0.76
C TYR A 89 8.32 -2.88 0.66
N VAL A 90 8.42 -4.21 0.79
CA VAL A 90 8.69 -4.91 2.04
C VAL A 90 10.19 -5.16 2.10
N PRO A 91 10.95 -4.39 2.91
CA PRO A 91 12.37 -4.64 3.10
C PRO A 91 12.61 -5.93 3.90
N GLU A 92 13.77 -6.53 3.67
CA GLU A 92 14.30 -7.59 4.53
C GLU A 92 14.69 -6.96 5.87
N VAL A 93 13.83 -7.16 6.88
CA VAL A 93 14.07 -6.68 8.26
C VAL A 93 14.36 -7.83 9.23
N ASP A 94 14.14 -9.07 8.79
CA ASP A 94 14.33 -10.31 9.54
C ASP A 94 14.73 -11.41 8.54
N GLU A 95 15.51 -12.40 8.97
CA GLU A 95 15.92 -13.57 8.16
C GLU A 95 14.71 -14.37 7.63
N GLN A 96 13.55 -14.19 8.26
CA GLN A 96 12.28 -14.81 7.84
C GLN A 96 11.49 -13.99 6.82
N ILE A 97 11.89 -12.75 6.52
CA ILE A 97 11.19 -11.82 5.64
C ILE A 97 11.96 -11.64 4.33
N ILE A 98 11.52 -12.34 3.30
CA ILE A 98 12.04 -12.15 1.93
C ILE A 98 11.61 -10.76 1.44
N PRO A 99 12.49 -9.98 0.80
CA PRO A 99 12.12 -8.69 0.23
C PRO A 99 11.09 -8.87 -0.89
N VAL A 100 9.95 -8.21 -0.78
CA VAL A 100 8.82 -8.35 -1.72
C VAL A 100 8.34 -6.97 -2.18
N LEU A 101 8.06 -6.87 -3.47
CA LEU A 101 7.30 -5.75 -4.03
C LEU A 101 5.83 -6.17 -4.16
N PHE A 102 4.97 -5.47 -3.44
CA PHE A 102 3.53 -5.65 -3.54
C PHE A 102 2.95 -4.63 -4.51
N PHE A 103 2.23 -5.11 -5.52
CA PHE A 103 1.58 -4.28 -6.52
C PHE A 103 0.06 -4.31 -6.32
N GLN A 104 -0.54 -3.14 -6.23
CA GLN A 104 -1.99 -2.99 -6.14
C GLN A 104 -2.50 -2.06 -7.23
N LEU A 105 -3.40 -2.58 -8.07
CA LEU A 105 -4.13 -1.77 -9.03
C LEU A 105 -5.27 -1.06 -8.31
N LYS A 106 -5.29 0.26 -8.42
CA LYS A 106 -6.36 1.11 -7.91
C LYS A 106 -7.18 1.65 -9.08
N TYR A 107 -8.48 1.39 -9.04
CA TYR A 107 -9.47 1.95 -9.94
C TYR A 107 -10.43 2.85 -9.16
N ALA A 108 -10.60 4.10 -9.59
CA ALA A 108 -11.59 4.99 -9.03
C ALA A 108 -12.95 4.73 -9.69
N LEU A 109 -13.92 4.26 -8.91
CA LEU A 109 -15.33 4.15 -9.32
C LEU A 109 -15.97 5.55 -9.20
N GLU A 110 -16.73 5.94 -10.22
CA GLU A 110 -17.45 7.23 -10.29
C GLU A 110 -18.60 7.31 -9.27
#